data_AF-A0A914CNM8-F1
#
_entry.id   AF-A0A914CNM8-F1
#
_cell.length_a   1.000
_cell.length_b   1.000
_cell.length_c   1.000
_cell.angle_alpha   90.00
_cell.angle_beta   90.00
_cell.angle_gamma   90.00
#
_symmetry.space_group_name_H-M   'P 1'
#
loop_
_entity.id
_entity.type
_entity.pdbx_description
1 polymer ?
#
loop_
_entity_poly.entity_id
_entity_poly.type
_entity_poly.pdbx_seq_one_letter_code
_entity_poly.pdbx_strand_id
1 'polypeptide(L)'
;MAVCLEWVANAWYSLLKELIKKSFKICAVTTSTDGNEDHLIHCFKHVIPNDLELLRQARAEEQLAELIEEIDLAEEDMDDFNSDISIV
;
A
#
# COMPACT_ATOMS: atom_id res chain seq x y z
N MET A 1 0.01 -13.17 -32.94
CA MET A 1 1.49 -13.26 -32.89
C MET A 1 1.99 -11.88 -32.50
N ALA A 2 2.49 -11.70 -31.28
CA ALA A 2 2.92 -10.37 -30.82
C ALA A 2 4.27 -10.05 -31.47
N VAL A 3 4.30 -9.03 -32.33
CA VAL A 3 5.56 -8.50 -32.87
C VAL A 3 6.20 -7.70 -31.74
N CYS A 4 7.09 -8.34 -31.00
CA CYS A 4 7.91 -7.65 -30.03
C CYS A 4 8.99 -6.91 -30.82
N LEU A 5 9.02 -5.58 -30.69
CA LEU A 5 10.06 -4.76 -31.31
C LEU A 5 11.39 -5.11 -30.65
N GLU A 6 12.25 -5.84 -31.35
CA GLU A 6 13.53 -6.33 -30.84
C GLU A 6 14.39 -5.21 -30.26
N TRP A 7 14.30 -4.00 -30.85
CA TRP A 7 14.98 -2.82 -30.35
C TRP A 7 14.49 -2.39 -28.95
N VAL A 8 13.20 -2.55 -28.64
CA VAL A 8 12.62 -2.26 -27.31
C VAL A 8 13.15 -3.26 -26.29
N ALA A 9 13.16 -4.55 -26.64
CA ALA A 9 13.67 -5.60 -25.76
C ALA A 9 15.17 -5.38 -25.47
N ASN A 10 15.97 -5.11 -26.50
CA ASN A 10 17.40 -4.86 -26.35
C ASN A 10 17.67 -3.59 -25.52
N ALA A 11 16.90 -2.52 -25.72
CA ALA A 11 16.99 -1.31 -24.90
C ALA A 11 16.68 -1.63 -23.43
N TRP A 12 15.61 -2.39 -23.15
CA TRP A 12 15.26 -2.80 -21.79
C TRP A 12 16.37 -3.61 -21.11
N TYR A 13 16.94 -4.60 -21.81
CA TYR A 13 18.02 -5.43 -21.28
C TYR A 13 19.36 -4.69 -21.11
N SER A 14 19.56 -3.58 -21.82
CA SER A 14 20.75 -2.75 -21.67
C SER A 14 20.76 -1.92 -20.36
N LEU A 15 19.61 -1.77 -19.71
CA LEU A 15 19.50 -0.98 -18.48
C LEU A 15 20.06 -1.73 -17.28
N LEU A 16 20.79 -1.01 -16.43
CA LEU A 16 21.23 -1.54 -15.13
C LEU A 16 20.01 -1.83 -14.25
N LYS A 17 19.98 -3.03 -13.65
CA LYS A 17 18.92 -3.41 -12.71
C LYS A 17 18.74 -2.40 -11.57
N GLU A 18 19.83 -1.82 -11.09
CA GLU A 18 19.79 -0.81 -10.03
C GLU A 18 19.13 0.50 -10.49
N LEU A 19 19.28 0.87 -11.76
CA LEU A 19 18.58 2.02 -12.34
C LEU A 19 17.07 1.77 -12.39
N ILE A 20 16.68 0.56 -12.81
CA ILE A 20 15.27 0.14 -12.83
C ILE A 20 14.69 0.18 -11.42
N LYS A 21 15.32 -0.48 -10.45
CA LYS A 21 14.89 -0.47 -9.04
C LYS A 21 14.77 0.94 -8.49
N LYS A 22 15.76 1.80 -8.76
CA LYS A 22 15.74 3.21 -8.33
C LYS A 22 14.53 3.94 -8.90
N SER A 23 14.19 3.73 -10.18
CA SER A 23 13.04 4.38 -10.82
C SER A 23 11.70 4.04 -10.15
N PHE A 24 11.53 2.80 -9.69
CA PHE A 24 10.34 2.41 -8.94
C PHE A 24 10.30 3.09 -7.56
N LYS A 25 11.40 3.04 -6.80
CA LYS A 25 11.47 3.65 -5.46
C LYS A 25 11.22 5.16 -5.46
N ILE A 26 11.79 5.89 -6.42
CA ILE A 26 11.58 7.35 -6.51
C ILE A 26 10.13 7.72 -6.84
N CYS A 27 9.39 6.81 -7.48
CA CYS A 27 7.98 6.95 -7.86
C CYS A 27 7.03 6.31 -6.82
N ALA A 28 7.50 6.06 -5.60
CA ALA A 28 6.73 5.43 -4.51
C ALA A 28 6.21 4.02 -4.84
N VAL A 29 6.84 3.32 -5.80
CA VAL A 29 6.53 1.92 -6.10
C VAL A 29 7.55 1.06 -5.35
N THR A 30 7.21 0.70 -4.11
CA THR A 30 8.03 -0.15 -3.24
C THR A 30 7.16 -1.22 -2.57
N THR A 31 7.79 -2.31 -2.12
CA THR A 31 7.15 -3.38 -1.35
C THR A 31 7.18 -3.11 0.16
N SER A 32 7.84 -2.04 0.61
CA SER A 32 7.87 -1.66 2.02
C SER A 32 6.52 -1.07 2.43
N THR A 33 5.71 -1.86 3.14
CA THR A 33 4.40 -1.42 3.65
C THR A 33 4.50 -0.52 4.89
N ASP A 34 5.66 -0.54 5.55
CA ASP A 34 5.97 0.24 6.75
C ASP A 34 6.44 1.68 6.47
N GLY A 35 6.62 2.04 5.19
CA GLY A 35 7.06 3.37 4.79
C GLY A 35 8.54 3.69 5.07
N ASN A 36 9.37 2.70 5.41
CA ASN A 36 10.80 2.93 5.68
C ASN A 36 11.54 3.54 4.47
N GLU A 37 11.05 3.29 3.25
CA GLU A 37 11.60 3.84 2.01
C GLU A 37 10.94 5.16 1.54
N ASP A 38 9.99 5.73 2.28
CA ASP A 38 9.25 6.93 1.82
C ASP A 38 10.17 8.15 1.62
N HIS A 39 11.28 8.22 2.36
CA HIS A 39 12.31 9.25 2.21
C HIS A 39 12.99 9.25 0.83
N LEU A 40 12.84 8.18 0.04
CA LEU A 40 13.36 8.07 -1.32
C LEU A 40 12.42 8.64 -2.38
N ILE A 41 11.14 8.88 -2.04
CA ILE A 41 10.13 9.40 -2.95
C ILE A 41 10.55 10.78 -3.43
N HIS A 42 10.65 10.94 -4.75
CA HIS A 42 11.20 12.15 -5.34
C HIS A 42 10.29 13.37 -5.13
N CYS A 43 8.97 13.16 -5.16
CA CYS A 43 7.97 14.22 -4.97
C CYS A 43 8.10 14.95 -3.63
N PHE A 44 8.63 14.28 -2.60
CA PHE A 44 8.78 14.86 -1.26
C PHE A 44 10.08 15.64 -1.05
N LYS A 45 10.99 15.66 -2.03
CA LYS A 45 12.30 16.28 -1.84
C LYS A 45 12.29 17.81 -1.84
N HIS A 46 11.26 18.46 -2.40
CA HIS A 46 11.33 19.91 -2.69
C HIS A 46 10.00 20.68 -2.60
N VAL A 47 8.90 20.08 -2.14
CA VAL A 47 7.58 20.60 -2.53
C VAL A 47 6.68 20.98 -1.35
N ILE A 48 6.67 20.25 -0.24
CA ILE A 48 5.70 20.48 0.84
C ILE A 48 6.34 20.22 2.21
N PRO A 49 6.32 21.17 3.16
CA PRO A 49 6.73 20.91 4.54
C PRO A 49 5.86 19.81 5.15
N ASN A 50 6.48 18.85 5.86
CA ASN A 50 5.81 17.77 6.58
C ASN A 50 5.04 16.76 5.71
N ASP A 51 5.32 16.68 4.41
CA ASP A 51 4.69 15.72 3.50
C ASP A 51 4.82 14.24 3.92
N LEU A 52 6.01 13.83 4.36
CA LEU A 52 6.25 12.49 4.89
C LEU A 52 5.39 12.21 6.13
N GLU A 53 5.15 13.22 6.97
CA GLU A 53 4.33 13.08 8.16
C GLU A 53 2.86 12.96 7.80
N LEU A 54 2.38 13.77 6.85
CA LEU A 54 1.02 13.66 6.32
C LEU A 54 0.77 12.30 5.67
N LEU A 55 1.74 11.75 4.94
CA LEU A 55 1.64 10.41 4.37
C LEU A 55 1.55 9.33 5.45
N ARG A 56 2.35 9.43 6.51
CA ARG A 56 2.29 8.49 7.64
C ARG A 56 0.95 8.55 8.36
N GLN A 57 0.45 9.77 8.60
CA GLN A 57 -0.84 9.98 9.22
C GLN A 57 -1.96 9.35 8.39
N ALA A 58 -2.01 9.62 7.07
CA ALA A 58 -3.02 9.05 6.19
C ALA A 58 -3.04 7.51 6.21
N ARG A 59 -1.87 6.87 6.21
CA ARG A 59 -1.77 5.40 6.34
C ARG A 59 -2.25 4.89 7.70
N ALA A 60 -1.94 5.59 8.78
CA ALA A 60 -2.40 5.21 10.11
C ALA A 60 -3.93 5.33 10.24
N GLU A 61 -4.52 6.36 9.63
CA GLU A 61 -5.97 6.54 9.57
C GLU A 61 -6.65 5.43 8.76
N GLU A 62 -6.06 5.03 7.62
CA GLU A 62 -6.55 3.91 6.81
C GLU A 62 -6.51 2.58 7.58
N GLN A 63 -5.38 2.27 8.21
CA GLN A 63 -5.24 1.05 9.04
C GLN A 63 -6.23 1.02 10.22
N LEU A 64 -6.50 2.18 10.84
CA LEU A 64 -7.49 2.27 11.91
C LEU A 64 -8.90 2.04 11.37
N ALA A 65 -9.23 2.56 10.19
CA ALA A 65 -10.53 2.36 9.56
C ALA A 65 -10.76 0.88 9.22
N GLU A 66 -9.75 0.19 8.65
CA GLU A 66 -9.80 -1.26 8.38
C GLU A 66 -10.03 -2.06 9.67
N LEU A 67 -9.34 -1.72 10.76
CA LEU A 67 -9.51 -2.41 12.04
C LEU A 67 -10.90 -2.20 12.66
N ILE A 68 -11.47 -1.00 12.52
CA ILE A 68 -12.84 -0.72 12.99
C ILE A 68 -13.84 -1.56 12.21
N GLU A 69 -13.70 -1.65 10.88
CA GLU A 69 -14.57 -2.47 10.03
C GLU A 69 -14.48 -3.97 10.40
N GLU A 70 -13.28 -4.49 10.68
CA GLU A 70 -13.11 -5.88 11.15
C GLU A 70 -13.80 -6.15 12.49
N ILE A 71 -13.78 -5.19 13.42
CA ILE A 71 -14.45 -5.31 14.73
C ILE A 71 -15.97 -5.32 14.56
N ASP A 72 -16.53 -4.39 13.77
CA ASP A 72 -17.98 -4.28 13.55
C ASP A 72 -18.54 -5.57 12.92
N LEU A 73 -17.82 -6.17 11.95
CA LEU A 73 -18.19 -7.46 11.35
C LEU A 73 -18.15 -8.62 12.36
N ALA A 74 -17.16 -8.62 13.27
CA ALA A 74 -17.04 -9.67 14.28
C ALA A 74 -18.11 -9.58 15.38
N GLU A 75 -18.62 -8.38 15.67
CA GLU A 75 -19.72 -8.18 16.62
C GLU A 75 -21.07 -8.64 16.03
N GLU A 76 -21.34 -8.39 14.75
CA GLU A 76 -22.57 -8.85 14.08
C GLU A 76 -22.69 -10.39 14.00
N ASP A 77 -21.57 -11.12 13.89
CA ASP A 77 -21.55 -12.59 13.83
C ASP A 77 -21.80 -13.28 15.20
N MET A 78 -21.79 -12.53 16.32
CA MET A 78 -22.03 -13.09 17.66
C MET A 78 -23.48 -13.02 18.15
N ASP A 79 -24.39 -12.37 17.42
CA ASP A 79 -25.78 -12.15 17.85
C ASP A 79 -26.78 -13.27 17.44
N ASP A 80 -26.34 -14.41 16.87
CA ASP A 80 -27.22 -15.54 16.47
C ASP A 80 -27.39 -16.63 17.55
N PHE A 81 -26.82 -16.48 18.76
CA PHE A 81 -26.88 -17.53 19.80
C PHE A 81 -27.51 -17.06 21.12
N ASN A 82 -28.75 -16.54 21.08
CA ASN A 82 -29.64 -16.63 22.24
C ASN A 82 -31.14 -16.42 21.92
N SER A 83 -31.72 -17.27 21.08
CA SER A 83 -33.16 -17.57 21.18
C SER A 83 -33.32 -18.94 21.83
N ASP A 84 -34.16 -18.99 22.87
CA ASP A 84 -34.74 -20.17 23.51
C ASP A 84 -34.10 -20.64 24.82
N ILE A 85 -34.19 -19.81 25.86
CA ILE A 85 -34.57 -20.32 27.18
C ILE A 85 -36.05 -19.96 27.43
N SER A 86 -36.90 -20.92 27.07
CA SER A 86 -38.32 -20.92 27.38
C SER A 86 -38.51 -20.95 28.89
N ILE A 87 -39.40 -20.06 29.35
CA ILE A 87 -40.00 -20.01 30.69
C ILE A 87 -40.45 -21.41 31.12
N VAL A 88 -40.08 -21.82 32.34
CA VAL A 88 -40.83 -22.75 33.19
C VAL A 88 -40.85 -22.21 34.61
#